data_AF-A0A536ZPC6-F1
#
_entry.id   AF-A0A536ZPC6-F1
#
_cell.length_a   1.000
_cell.length_b   1.000
_cell.length_c   1.000
_cell.angle_alpha   90.00
_cell.angle_beta   90.00
_cell.angle_gamma   90.00
#
_symmetry.space_group_name_H-M   'P 1'
#
loop_
_entity.id
_entity.type
_entity.pdbx_description
1 polymer ?
#
loop_
_entity_poly.entity_id
_entity_poly.type
_entity_poly.pdbx_seq_one_letter_code
_entity_poly.pdbx_strand_id
1 'polypeptide(L)'
;MTLPTRTLVVELLTEELPPKALKALGEAFAAGILAYLRERGFLAPDSKPTLYATPRRLAVSITQVRAVAPDAEVKRKLMPLSVACGPDGAASAAFRKKLASLGREELTESLRDARQGHGPLQIAHDGNVESIFLRDRVPGQALQLGLERALQDTIEGLPSPKVMSYASRGSYRNDTKFVRPAHGLLALHGKDV
;
A
#
# COMPACT_ATOMS: atom_id res chain seq x y z
N MET A 1 10.15 -12.55 14.38
CA MET A 1 11.39 -11.87 13.94
C MET A 1 11.00 -10.52 13.38
N THR A 2 11.44 -9.42 13.99
CA THR A 2 11.14 -8.08 13.51
C THR A 2 11.95 -7.83 12.24
N LEU A 3 11.28 -7.59 11.10
CA LEU A 3 11.98 -7.27 9.84
C LEU A 3 12.90 -6.05 10.06
N PRO A 4 14.14 -6.07 9.56
CA PRO A 4 15.10 -4.99 9.79
C PRO A 4 14.57 -3.69 9.17
N THR A 5 14.69 -2.61 9.92
CA THR A 5 14.33 -1.26 9.46
C THR A 5 15.59 -0.45 9.15
N ARG A 6 15.49 0.46 8.19
CA ARG A 6 16.58 1.38 7.78
C ARG A 6 16.02 2.75 7.50
N THR A 7 16.88 3.75 7.42
CA THR A 7 16.48 5.08 6.97
C THR A 7 16.18 5.06 5.48
N LEU A 8 15.01 5.56 5.09
CA LEU A 8 14.67 5.86 3.71
C LEU A 8 14.96 7.34 3.45
N VAL A 9 15.72 7.64 2.39
CA VAL A 9 15.88 9.00 1.87
C VAL A 9 15.26 9.05 0.49
N VAL A 10 14.44 10.07 0.24
CA VAL A 10 13.83 10.31 -1.07
C VAL A 10 14.11 11.74 -1.47
N GLU A 11 14.64 11.95 -2.66
CA GLU A 11 14.99 13.27 -3.20
C GLU A 11 14.42 13.45 -4.60
N LEU A 12 13.71 14.55 -4.80
CA LEU A 12 13.23 15.02 -6.09
C LEU A 12 14.03 16.27 -6.48
N LEU A 13 14.81 16.16 -7.56
CA LEU A 13 15.58 17.25 -8.14
C LEU A 13 14.73 17.96 -9.19
N THR A 14 14.65 19.28 -9.09
CA THR A 14 13.82 20.11 -9.97
C THR A 14 14.59 21.33 -10.44
N GLU A 15 14.08 21.98 -11.47
CA GLU A 15 14.38 23.38 -11.74
C GLU A 15 13.91 24.27 -10.57
N GLU A 16 14.18 25.58 -10.69
CA GLU A 16 13.91 26.55 -9.63
C GLU A 16 12.41 26.68 -9.27
N LEU A 17 12.06 26.16 -8.10
CA LEU A 17 10.75 26.19 -7.49
C LEU A 17 10.39 27.61 -7.01
N PRO A 18 9.10 27.99 -7.03
CA PRO A 18 8.68 29.31 -6.57
C PRO A 18 9.00 29.50 -5.08
N PRO A 19 9.73 30.56 -4.67
CA PRO A 19 10.18 30.74 -3.29
C PRO A 19 9.00 30.85 -2.30
N LYS A 20 7.89 31.47 -2.73
CA LYS A 20 6.67 31.58 -1.92
C LYS A 20 5.96 30.24 -1.68
N ALA A 21 6.14 29.27 -2.57
CA ALA A 21 5.48 27.96 -2.49
C ALA A 21 6.41 26.87 -1.92
N LEU A 22 7.72 27.10 -1.85
CA LEU A 22 8.74 26.10 -1.51
C LEU A 22 8.44 25.36 -0.20
N LYS A 23 8.07 26.10 0.86
CA LYS A 23 7.74 25.51 2.16
C LYS A 23 6.54 24.56 2.05
N ALA A 24 5.44 25.03 1.45
CA ALA A 24 4.22 24.23 1.28
C ALA A 24 4.43 23.00 0.39
N LEU A 25 5.22 23.13 -0.68
CA LEU A 25 5.59 22.02 -1.56
C LEU A 25 6.43 20.98 -0.81
N GLY A 26 7.42 21.41 -0.03
CA GLY A 26 8.22 20.50 0.79
C GLY A 26 7.39 19.76 1.83
N GLU A 27 6.56 20.48 2.59
CA GLU A 27 5.68 19.90 3.60
C GLU A 27 4.72 18.88 2.98
N ALA A 28 4.07 19.22 1.86
CA ALA A 28 3.18 18.32 1.15
C ALA A 28 3.91 17.07 0.61
N PHE A 29 5.11 17.24 0.05
CA PHE A 29 5.92 16.13 -0.45
C PHE A 29 6.29 15.14 0.67
N ALA A 30 6.82 15.63 1.79
CA ALA A 30 7.16 14.78 2.92
C ALA A 30 5.93 14.14 3.56
N ALA A 31 4.84 14.90 3.71
CA ALA A 31 3.60 14.40 4.30
C ALA A 31 2.93 13.31 3.46
N GLY A 32 2.89 13.46 2.13
CA GLY A 32 2.30 12.46 1.23
C GLY A 32 3.02 11.12 1.31
N ILE A 33 4.35 11.13 1.19
CA ILE A 33 5.18 9.91 1.30
C ILE A 33 5.00 9.27 2.67
N LEU A 34 5.08 10.06 3.75
CA LEU A 34 4.94 9.55 5.11
C LEU A 34 3.56 8.94 5.37
N ALA A 35 2.48 9.59 4.91
CA ALA A 35 1.12 9.12 5.08
C ALA A 35 0.92 7.78 4.39
N TYR A 36 1.33 7.66 3.12
CA TYR A 36 1.22 6.42 2.35
C TYR A 36 1.99 5.28 3.02
N LEU A 37 3.26 5.52 3.39
CA LEU A 37 4.09 4.48 4.02
C LEU A 37 3.54 4.05 5.38
N ARG A 38 2.94 4.98 6.14
CA ARG A 38 2.29 4.67 7.42
C ARG A 38 1.06 3.80 7.22
N GLU A 39 0.17 4.19 6.31
CA GLU A 39 -1.07 3.46 6.01
C GLU A 39 -0.79 2.02 5.60
N ARG A 40 0.29 1.79 4.85
CA ARG A 40 0.69 0.45 4.40
C ARG A 40 1.62 -0.31 5.35
N GLY A 41 1.85 0.22 6.55
CA GLY A 41 2.60 -0.47 7.59
C GLY A 41 4.10 -0.58 7.35
N PHE A 42 4.67 0.25 6.47
CA PHE A 42 6.12 0.31 6.25
C PHE A 42 6.87 0.98 7.39
N LEU A 43 6.19 1.82 8.17
CA LEU A 43 6.81 2.57 9.26
C LEU A 43 6.78 1.79 10.58
N ALA A 44 7.85 1.89 11.35
CA ALA A 44 7.83 1.51 12.76
C ALA A 44 7.07 2.57 13.59
N PRO A 45 6.61 2.23 14.81
CA PRO A 45 5.94 3.19 15.69
C PRO A 45 6.75 4.47 15.93
N ASP A 46 8.08 4.35 16.03
CA ASP A 46 8.99 5.48 16.32
C ASP A 46 9.61 6.09 15.05
N SER A 47 9.10 5.79 13.86
CA SER A 47 9.56 6.38 12.60
C SER A 47 9.36 7.90 12.59
N LYS A 48 10.47 8.64 12.43
CA LYS A 48 10.49 10.10 12.36
C LYS A 48 10.86 10.59 10.95
N PRO A 49 10.08 11.50 10.35
CA PRO A 49 10.46 12.20 9.13
C PRO A 49 11.39 13.39 9.43
N THR A 50 12.22 13.75 8.45
CA THR A 50 12.94 15.03 8.39
C THR A 50 12.83 15.57 6.97
N LEU A 51 12.26 16.76 6.85
CA LEU A 51 12.02 17.44 5.58
C LEU A 51 13.24 18.30 5.20
N TYR A 52 13.58 18.29 3.92
CA TYR A 52 14.52 19.21 3.31
C TYR A 52 13.90 19.83 2.06
N ALA A 53 13.89 21.16 1.98
CA ALA A 53 13.38 21.88 0.82
C ALA A 53 14.31 23.03 0.46
N THR A 54 14.79 23.04 -0.78
CA THR A 54 15.60 24.11 -1.37
C THR A 54 15.01 24.48 -2.73
N PRO A 55 15.39 25.63 -3.33
CA PRO A 55 14.83 26.04 -4.61
C PRO A 55 14.90 24.99 -5.73
N ARG A 56 15.83 24.02 -5.68
CA ARG A 56 15.98 22.98 -6.72
C ARG A 56 15.82 21.55 -6.21
N ARG A 57 15.32 21.38 -4.97
CA ARG A 57 15.22 20.06 -4.33
C ARG A 57 14.10 19.99 -3.31
N LEU A 58 13.27 18.96 -3.41
CA LEU A 58 12.38 18.51 -2.34
C LEU A 58 12.87 17.14 -1.86
N ALA A 59 13.03 16.94 -0.57
CA ALA A 59 13.50 15.67 -0.03
C ALA A 59 12.92 15.37 1.34
N VAL A 60 12.84 14.08 1.66
CA VAL A 60 12.46 13.60 2.99
C VAL A 60 13.37 12.45 3.39
N SER A 61 13.87 12.46 4.62
CA SER A 61 14.42 11.27 5.27
C SER A 61 13.42 10.73 6.28
N ILE A 62 13.22 9.41 6.33
CA ILE A 62 12.32 8.76 7.28
C ILE A 62 13.09 7.64 7.95
N THR A 63 13.17 7.71 9.27
CA THR A 63 13.85 6.67 10.06
C THR A 63 12.98 5.42 10.20
N GLN A 64 13.63 4.28 10.41
CA GLN A 64 12.98 3.01 10.74
C GLN A 64 11.91 2.53 9.73
N VAL A 65 12.19 2.64 8.43
CA VAL A 65 11.34 2.12 7.36
C VAL A 65 11.67 0.65 7.10
N ARG A 66 10.66 -0.21 6.96
CA ARG A 66 10.79 -1.63 6.62
C ARG A 66 11.01 -1.81 5.12
N ALA A 67 11.83 -2.79 4.74
CA ALA A 67 12.01 -3.17 3.34
C ALA A 67 10.78 -3.88 2.75
N VAL A 68 9.97 -4.50 3.60
CA VAL A 68 8.72 -5.19 3.24
C VAL A 68 7.69 -4.87 4.31
N ALA A 69 6.47 -4.52 3.89
CA ALA A 69 5.34 -4.36 4.80
C ALA A 69 5.05 -5.68 5.54
N PRO A 70 4.41 -5.66 6.72
CA PRO A 70 3.94 -6.89 7.33
C PRO A 70 2.91 -7.58 6.42
N ASP A 71 2.84 -8.91 6.50
CA ASP A 71 1.75 -9.66 5.89
C ASP A 71 0.41 -9.19 6.44
N ALA A 72 -0.58 -9.10 5.58
CA ALA A 72 -1.94 -8.70 5.95
C ALA A 72 -2.84 -9.94 6.03
N GLU A 73 -3.57 -10.08 7.13
CA GLU A 73 -4.71 -10.99 7.17
C GLU A 73 -5.90 -10.32 6.49
N VAL A 74 -6.41 -10.95 5.43
CA VAL A 74 -7.62 -10.53 4.74
C VAL A 74 -8.74 -11.53 4.99
N LYS A 75 -9.93 -11.01 5.30
CA LYS A 75 -11.14 -11.82 5.41
C LYS A 75 -11.89 -11.80 4.09
N ARG A 76 -11.82 -12.89 3.34
CA ARG A 76 -12.54 -13.06 2.08
C ARG A 76 -13.91 -13.69 2.36
N LYS A 77 -15.00 -12.94 2.15
CA LYS A 77 -16.35 -13.51 2.18
C LYS A 77 -16.48 -14.59 1.11
N LEU A 78 -16.90 -15.79 1.51
CA LEU A 78 -17.14 -16.91 0.61
C LEU A 78 -18.60 -16.94 0.17
N MET A 79 -19.51 -17.20 1.11
CA MET A 79 -20.97 -17.29 0.89
C MET A 79 -21.72 -17.36 2.23
N PRO A 80 -23.05 -17.19 2.24
CA PRO A 80 -23.88 -17.45 3.42
C PRO A 80 -23.71 -18.88 3.95
N LEU A 81 -23.75 -19.03 5.27
CA LEU A 81 -23.66 -20.33 5.94
C LEU A 81 -24.75 -21.30 5.45
N SER A 82 -25.97 -20.78 5.24
CA SER A 82 -27.11 -21.56 4.73
C SER A 82 -26.88 -22.15 3.33
N VAL A 83 -26.03 -21.53 2.51
CA VAL A 83 -25.68 -22.01 1.17
C VAL A 83 -24.46 -22.95 1.24
N ALA A 84 -23.60 -22.74 2.23
CA ALA A 84 -22.40 -23.55 2.41
C ALA A 84 -22.69 -24.93 3.02
N CYS A 85 -23.79 -25.06 3.76
CA CYS A 85 -24.20 -26.31 4.40
C CYS A 85 -25.24 -27.06 3.56
N GLY A 86 -25.03 -28.37 3.39
CA GLY A 86 -26.00 -29.30 2.86
C GLY A 86 -27.06 -29.72 3.89
N PRO A 87 -28.04 -30.54 3.48
CA PRO A 87 -29.16 -30.97 4.34
C PRO A 87 -28.75 -31.74 5.60
N ASP A 88 -27.60 -32.42 5.55
CA ASP A 88 -26.97 -33.19 6.62
C ASP A 88 -25.97 -32.37 7.45
N GLY A 89 -25.86 -31.08 7.17
CA GLY A 89 -24.86 -30.20 7.77
C GLY A 89 -23.44 -30.41 7.23
N ALA A 90 -23.25 -31.22 6.19
CA ALA A 90 -21.98 -31.36 5.47
C ALA A 90 -21.74 -30.18 4.50
N ALA A 91 -20.55 -30.10 3.91
CA ALA A 91 -20.24 -29.07 2.92
C ALA A 91 -21.05 -29.27 1.62
N SER A 92 -21.73 -28.20 1.17
CA SER A 92 -22.50 -28.22 -0.08
C SER A 92 -21.58 -28.30 -1.31
N ALA A 93 -22.14 -28.72 -2.45
CA ALA A 93 -21.42 -28.70 -3.73
C ALA A 93 -20.99 -27.28 -4.14
N ALA A 94 -21.80 -26.27 -3.80
CA ALA A 94 -21.47 -24.86 -4.04
C ALA A 94 -20.25 -24.42 -3.22
N PHE A 95 -20.19 -24.82 -1.94
CA PHE A 95 -19.05 -24.51 -1.07
C PHE A 95 -17.75 -25.12 -1.59
N ARG A 96 -17.79 -26.42 -1.94
CA ARG A 96 -16.66 -27.13 -2.56
C ARG A 96 -16.16 -26.45 -3.82
N LYS A 97 -17.07 -26.14 -4.75
CA LYS A 97 -16.72 -25.46 -6.00
C LYS A 97 -16.11 -24.08 -5.76
N LYS A 98 -16.60 -23.33 -4.76
CA LYS A 98 -16.04 -22.02 -4.40
C LYS A 98 -14.63 -22.15 -3.85
N LEU A 99 -14.38 -23.11 -2.97
CA LEU A 99 -13.03 -23.37 -2.42
C LEU A 99 -12.07 -23.88 -3.50
N ALA A 100 -12.51 -24.79 -4.38
CA ALA A 100 -11.73 -25.27 -5.51
C ALA A 100 -11.32 -24.11 -6.46
N SER A 101 -12.22 -23.16 -6.72
CA SER A 101 -11.90 -21.96 -7.52
C SER A 101 -10.83 -21.05 -6.88
N LEU A 102 -10.60 -21.20 -5.58
CA LEU A 102 -9.57 -20.51 -4.82
C LEU A 102 -8.32 -21.38 -4.60
N GLY A 103 -8.30 -22.62 -5.12
CA GLY A 103 -7.23 -23.59 -4.86
C GLY A 103 -7.11 -23.98 -3.38
N ARG A 104 -8.26 -24.07 -2.70
CA ARG A 104 -8.38 -24.36 -1.25
C ARG A 104 -9.39 -25.48 -0.97
N GLU A 105 -9.55 -26.42 -1.90
CA GLU A 105 -10.55 -27.49 -1.81
C GLU A 105 -10.36 -28.36 -0.57
N GLU A 106 -9.12 -28.49 -0.08
CA GLU A 106 -8.75 -29.17 1.16
C GLU A 106 -9.45 -28.62 2.41
N LEU A 107 -9.90 -27.36 2.38
CA LEU A 107 -10.61 -26.72 3.50
C LEU A 107 -12.11 -27.08 3.56
N THR A 108 -12.60 -27.90 2.64
CA THR A 108 -14.00 -28.32 2.60
C THR A 108 -14.45 -28.96 3.92
N GLU A 109 -13.61 -29.84 4.48
CA GLU A 109 -13.92 -30.55 5.72
C GLU A 109 -13.78 -29.66 6.98
N SER A 110 -13.03 -28.56 6.88
CA SER A 110 -12.85 -27.58 7.96
C SER A 110 -14.10 -26.72 8.23
N LEU A 111 -15.20 -26.94 7.51
CA LEU A 111 -16.49 -26.29 7.79
C LEU A 111 -17.00 -26.60 9.20
N ARG A 112 -16.73 -27.81 9.72
CA ARG A 112 -17.07 -28.19 11.09
C ARG A 112 -16.25 -27.41 12.12
N ASP A 113 -14.96 -27.25 11.87
CA ASP A 113 -14.04 -26.50 12.73
C ASP A 113 -14.40 -25.02 12.76
N ALA A 114 -14.85 -24.46 11.63
CA ALA A 114 -15.31 -23.08 11.52
C ALA A 114 -16.48 -22.76 12.46
N ARG A 115 -17.41 -23.71 12.66
CA ARG A 115 -18.53 -23.59 13.62
C ARG A 115 -18.06 -23.55 15.08
N GLN A 116 -16.90 -24.12 15.35
CA GLN A 116 -16.25 -24.09 16.67
C GLN A 116 -15.30 -22.88 16.81
N GLY A 117 -15.20 -22.04 15.77
CA GLY A 117 -14.33 -20.87 15.76
C GLY A 117 -12.85 -21.17 15.48
N HIS A 118 -12.54 -22.36 14.97
CA HIS A 118 -11.18 -22.82 14.71
C HIS A 118 -10.85 -22.85 13.22
N GLY A 119 -9.55 -22.80 12.92
CA GLY A 119 -9.03 -22.93 11.58
C GLY A 119 -9.12 -21.66 10.72
N PRO A 120 -8.85 -21.78 9.41
CA PRO A 120 -8.79 -20.65 8.48
C PRO A 120 -10.17 -20.15 8.05
N LEU A 121 -11.23 -20.94 8.25
CA LEU A 121 -12.61 -20.55 7.97
C LEU A 121 -13.25 -19.95 9.23
N GLN A 122 -13.99 -18.87 9.04
CA GLN A 122 -14.69 -18.17 10.12
C GLN A 122 -16.14 -17.95 9.76
N ILE A 123 -17.02 -18.13 10.74
CA ILE A 123 -18.40 -17.72 10.61
C ILE A 123 -18.57 -16.40 11.36
N ALA A 124 -19.13 -15.42 10.67
CA ALA A 124 -19.46 -14.13 11.26
C ALA A 124 -20.76 -13.60 10.66
N HIS A 125 -21.47 -12.76 11.42
CA HIS A 125 -22.63 -12.05 10.92
C HIS A 125 -22.22 -11.02 9.86
N ASP A 126 -22.93 -11.03 8.74
CA ASP A 126 -22.87 -10.02 7.70
C ASP A 126 -24.28 -9.47 7.49
N GLY A 127 -24.59 -8.40 8.23
CA GLY A 127 -25.96 -7.93 8.41
C GLY A 127 -26.81 -8.97 9.16
N ASN A 128 -27.95 -9.33 8.58
CA ASN A 128 -28.90 -10.29 9.17
C ASN A 128 -28.59 -11.76 8.84
N VAL A 129 -27.48 -12.04 8.16
CA VAL A 129 -27.15 -13.40 7.68
C VAL A 129 -25.77 -13.81 8.16
N GLU A 130 -25.64 -15.05 8.63
CA GLU A 130 -24.33 -15.64 8.92
C GLU A 130 -23.61 -15.99 7.60
N SER A 131 -22.37 -15.54 7.47
CA SER A 131 -21.54 -15.81 6.30
C SER A 131 -20.23 -16.46 6.69
N ILE A 132 -19.72 -17.30 5.79
CA ILE A 132 -18.39 -17.89 5.93
C ILE A 132 -17.37 -16.95 5.29
N PHE A 133 -16.31 -16.69 6.02
CA PHE A 133 -15.15 -15.93 5.60
C PHE A 133 -13.91 -16.83 5.64
N LEU A 134 -13.09 -16.75 4.61
CA LEU A 134 -11.75 -17.33 4.61
C LEU A 134 -10.77 -16.28 5.14
N ARG A 135 -10.05 -16.59 6.22
CA ARG A 135 -8.84 -15.87 6.61
C ARG A 135 -7.73 -16.30 5.67
N ASP A 136 -7.34 -15.37 4.81
CA ASP A 136 -6.22 -15.54 3.92
C ASP A 136 -5.09 -14.62 4.36
N ARG A 137 -3.85 -15.01 4.09
CA ARG A 137 -2.67 -14.21 4.42
C ARG A 137 -2.06 -13.73 3.13
N VAL A 138 -2.10 -12.41 2.91
CA VAL A 138 -1.46 -11.77 1.77
C VAL A 138 -0.04 -11.42 2.17
N PRO A 139 0.97 -11.89 1.42
CA PRO A 139 2.34 -11.47 1.64
C PRO A 139 2.47 -9.95 1.63
N GLY A 140 3.27 -9.42 2.54
CA GLY A 140 3.55 -7.99 2.59
C GLY A 140 4.16 -7.46 1.29
N GLN A 141 3.83 -6.22 0.95
CA GLN A 141 4.36 -5.56 -0.25
C GLN A 141 5.81 -5.13 -0.03
N ALA A 142 6.67 -5.30 -1.05
CA ALA A 142 8.02 -4.76 -1.05
C ALA A 142 8.02 -3.21 -1.07
N LEU A 143 8.97 -2.60 -0.37
CA LEU A 143 9.08 -1.14 -0.26
C LEU A 143 9.21 -0.46 -1.62
N GLN A 144 9.95 -1.04 -2.56
CA GLN A 144 10.13 -0.48 -3.90
C GLN A 144 8.79 -0.20 -4.59
N LEU A 145 7.92 -1.22 -4.69
CA LEU A 145 6.62 -1.09 -5.33
C LEU A 145 5.68 -0.15 -4.55
N GLY A 146 5.74 -0.18 -3.22
CA GLY A 146 4.99 0.75 -2.37
C GLY A 146 5.45 2.19 -2.56
N LEU A 147 6.76 2.42 -2.64
CA LEU A 147 7.36 3.74 -2.75
C LEU A 147 7.10 4.37 -4.13
N GLU A 148 7.16 3.59 -5.22
CA GLU A 148 6.78 4.06 -6.55
C GLU A 148 5.37 4.66 -6.55
N ARG A 149 4.43 3.96 -5.91
CA ARG A 149 3.05 4.44 -5.80
C ARG A 149 2.92 5.64 -4.85
N ALA A 150 3.61 5.61 -3.71
CA ALA A 150 3.67 6.73 -2.77
C ALA A 150 4.14 8.01 -3.47
N LEU A 151 5.18 7.90 -4.28
CA LEU A 151 5.75 8.99 -5.07
C LEU A 151 4.77 9.51 -6.11
N GLN A 152 4.14 8.62 -6.88
CA GLN A 152 3.15 8.98 -7.87
C GLN A 152 2.00 9.78 -7.23
N ASP A 153 1.36 9.20 -6.20
CA ASP A 153 0.22 9.81 -5.53
C ASP A 153 0.60 11.15 -4.87
N THR A 154 1.80 11.22 -4.28
CA THR A 154 2.30 12.46 -3.64
C THR A 154 2.56 13.55 -4.68
N ILE A 155 3.22 13.23 -5.79
CA ILE A 155 3.57 14.19 -6.86
C ILE A 155 2.30 14.73 -7.52
N GLU A 156 1.33 13.86 -7.82
CA GLU A 156 0.04 14.25 -8.37
C GLU A 156 -0.76 15.16 -7.40
N GLY A 157 -0.62 14.93 -6.09
CA GLY A 157 -1.29 15.69 -5.04
C GLY A 157 -0.58 16.96 -4.56
N LEU A 158 0.57 17.34 -5.12
CA LEU A 158 1.30 18.53 -4.66
C LEU A 158 0.48 19.81 -4.86
N PRO A 159 0.48 20.74 -3.88
CA PRO A 159 -0.20 22.01 -3.99
C PRO A 159 0.53 22.90 -5.02
N SER A 160 0.12 22.81 -6.28
CA SER A 160 0.69 23.61 -7.36
C SER A 160 -0.13 24.87 -7.58
N PRO A 161 0.46 26.07 -7.46
CA PRO A 161 -0.23 27.32 -7.83
C PRO A 161 -0.49 27.42 -9.34
N LYS A 162 0.28 26.70 -10.19
CA LYS A 162 0.06 26.56 -11.63
C LYS A 162 0.86 25.39 -12.18
N VAL A 163 0.18 24.35 -12.66
CA VAL A 163 0.83 23.21 -13.33
C VAL A 163 1.28 23.64 -14.72
N MET A 164 2.54 23.38 -15.05
CA MET A 164 3.12 23.68 -16.35
C MET A 164 3.37 22.38 -17.11
N SER A 165 3.10 22.41 -18.41
CA SER A 165 3.38 21.29 -19.31
C SER A 165 4.76 21.46 -19.95
N TYR A 166 5.56 20.40 -19.94
CA TYR A 166 6.91 20.35 -20.46
C TYR A 166 7.07 19.24 -21.48
N ALA A 167 7.96 19.47 -22.44
CA ALA A 167 8.45 18.41 -23.32
C ALA A 167 9.22 17.39 -22.49
N SER A 168 8.79 16.13 -22.57
CA SER A 168 9.55 15.01 -22.05
C SER A 168 10.91 14.93 -22.78
N ARG A 169 11.95 14.42 -22.12
CA ARG A 169 13.32 14.40 -22.68
C ARG A 169 13.33 13.64 -24.02
N GLY A 170 13.62 14.34 -25.12
CA GLY A 170 13.62 13.77 -26.48
C GLY A 170 12.26 13.82 -27.21
N SER A 171 11.24 14.45 -26.63
CA SER A 171 9.91 14.61 -27.22
C SER A 171 9.66 16.06 -27.66
N TYR A 172 8.89 16.24 -28.74
CA TYR A 172 8.35 17.54 -29.13
C TYR A 172 6.98 17.82 -28.47
N ARG A 173 6.39 16.86 -27.75
CA ARG A 173 5.07 16.99 -27.11
C ARG A 173 5.22 17.42 -25.65
N ASN A 174 4.45 18.43 -25.25
CA ASN A 174 4.41 18.94 -23.87
C ASN A 174 3.40 18.15 -23.02
N ASP A 175 3.68 16.89 -22.72
CA ASP A 175 2.81 15.99 -21.95
C ASP A 175 3.16 15.90 -20.46
N THR A 176 4.36 16.29 -20.07
CA THR A 176 4.84 16.15 -18.69
C THR A 176 4.37 17.32 -17.83
N LYS A 177 3.62 17.04 -16.76
CA LYS A 177 3.02 18.05 -15.87
C LYS A 177 3.72 18.10 -14.53
N PHE A 178 4.30 19.25 -14.17
CA PHE A 178 4.81 19.51 -12.82
C PHE A 178 4.84 21.03 -12.57
N VAL A 179 5.14 21.45 -11.34
CA VAL A 179 5.31 22.88 -11.01
C VAL A 179 6.46 23.50 -11.85
N ARG A 180 7.51 22.71 -12.09
CA ARG A 180 8.76 23.00 -12.80
C ARG A 180 9.36 21.72 -13.43
N PRO A 181 10.25 21.74 -14.43
CA PRO A 181 10.85 20.48 -14.90
C PRO A 181 11.54 19.71 -13.76
N ALA A 182 11.28 18.41 -13.66
CA ALA A 182 12.02 17.51 -12.77
C ALA A 182 13.25 16.96 -13.52
N HIS A 183 14.39 16.90 -12.84
CA HIS A 183 15.66 16.42 -13.42
C HIS A 183 16.00 15.00 -13.00
N GLY A 184 15.58 14.59 -11.81
CA GLY A 184 15.93 13.30 -11.26
C GLY A 184 15.16 12.99 -9.99
N LEU A 185 15.06 11.70 -9.72
CA LEU A 185 14.50 11.15 -8.52
C LEU A 185 15.51 10.16 -7.95
N LEU A 186 15.80 10.27 -6.66
CA LEU A 186 16.62 9.34 -5.91
C LEU A 186 15.80 8.78 -4.76
N ALA A 187 15.87 7.47 -4.56
CA ALA A 187 15.44 6.81 -3.34
C ALA A 187 16.61 5.99 -2.81
N LEU A 188 16.77 5.93 -1.49
CA LEU A 188 17.82 5.14 -0.85
C LEU A 188 17.30 4.57 0.46
N HIS A 189 17.31 3.25 0.60
CA HIS A 189 16.96 2.53 1.83
C HIS A 189 18.23 1.98 2.50
N GLY A 190 18.80 2.77 3.41
CA GLY A 190 20.08 2.47 4.05
C GLY A 190 21.25 2.53 3.07
N LYS A 191 21.59 1.42 2.42
CA LYS A 191 22.67 1.35 1.40
C LYS A 191 22.15 0.96 0.02
N ASP A 192 20.90 0.52 -0.05
CA ASP A 192 20.26 0.05 -1.26
C ASP A 192 19.65 1.27 -1.97
N VAL A 193 20.00 1.45 -3.25
CA VAL A 193 19.48 2.51 -4.13
C VAL A 193 18.33 1.95 -4.96
#